data_AF-A0A0K1E9U8-F1
#
_entry.id   AF-A0A0K1E9U8-F1
#
_cell.length_a   1.000
_cell.length_b   1.000
_cell.length_c   1.000
_cell.angle_alpha   90.00
_cell.angle_beta   90.00
_cell.angle_gamma   90.00
#
_symmetry.space_group_name_H-M   'P 1'
#
loop_
_entity.id
_entity.type
_entity.pdbx_description
1 polymer ?
#
loop_
_entity_poly.entity_id
_entity_poly.type
_entity_poly.pdbx_seq_one_letter_code
_entity_poly.pdbx_strand_id
1 'polypeptide(L)'
;MVVASLLACPEARADNAIINVEQRCMDDSLSPAEARRRIAWARTCALDAMFFQASTPSPAQIVDGGPSRNGNERLIEYLEDWPSLNPTGFRTFTSVALGYAVNLAFIDRLYTAASPLPIQLRDEDGLALWTKEDHYKRTRPMYPIFGTQPSTSSGLPLQPRIHVGQGADCHLYRANGSTSATFYVNAYCTATPDTSTQGLVIPRESTPLPTTQREATSAPTVLAPGATLHVETGDAEAFLPPSALRDDALVVHEIRTASGRRLQVTSEQPIVQGQGRLVDAQDLDVGDTLLTLDGDEDTIVSIEVVPHQGLVHTVKPTRRDRGSSIVAAQGWFLGTAGQQDEDASYINRVLMSRSIPAEVLPQ
;
A
#
# COMPACT_ATOMS: atom_id res chain seq x y z
N MET A 1 50.86 -17.23 -9.07
CA MET A 1 49.51 -17.79 -8.86
C MET A 1 48.60 -16.61 -8.52
N VAL A 2 47.97 -16.03 -9.55
CA VAL A 2 47.07 -14.86 -9.40
C VAL A 2 45.68 -15.42 -9.19
N VAL A 3 45.14 -15.26 -7.99
CA VAL A 3 43.75 -15.61 -7.68
C VAL A 3 42.89 -14.45 -8.17
N ALA A 4 42.23 -14.65 -9.31
CA ALA A 4 41.22 -13.74 -9.82
C ALA A 4 39.97 -13.87 -8.93
N SER A 5 39.80 -12.96 -7.98
CA SER A 5 38.54 -12.81 -7.25
C SER A 5 37.49 -12.26 -8.20
N LEU A 6 36.53 -13.10 -8.57
CA LEU A 6 35.30 -12.70 -9.25
C LEU A 6 34.50 -11.77 -8.33
N LEU A 7 34.58 -10.47 -8.57
CA LEU A 7 33.68 -9.47 -8.01
C LEU A 7 32.28 -9.71 -8.58
N ALA A 8 31.41 -10.33 -7.79
CA ALA A 8 29.99 -10.42 -8.11
C ALA A 8 29.39 -9.01 -8.17
N CYS A 9 28.64 -8.73 -9.24
CA CYS A 9 27.97 -7.45 -9.46
C CYS A 9 26.98 -7.16 -8.31
N PRO A 10 27.01 -5.96 -7.69
CA PRO A 10 26.14 -5.62 -6.56
C PRO A 10 24.64 -5.57 -6.91
N GLU A 11 24.28 -5.42 -8.19
CA GLU A 11 22.88 -5.35 -8.65
C GLU A 11 22.09 -6.64 -8.34
N ALA A 12 22.71 -7.82 -8.43
CA ALA A 12 22.04 -9.10 -8.21
C ALA A 12 21.57 -9.33 -6.75
N ARG A 13 22.06 -8.54 -5.77
CA ARG A 13 21.64 -8.65 -4.36
C ARG A 13 20.39 -7.84 -4.03
N ALA A 14 20.16 -6.72 -4.73
CA ALA A 14 19.00 -5.87 -4.49
C ALA A 14 17.70 -6.55 -4.94
N ASP A 15 17.73 -7.25 -6.07
CA ASP A 15 16.57 -7.96 -6.62
C ASP A 15 16.08 -9.08 -5.68
N ASN A 16 17.01 -9.78 -5.02
CA ASN A 16 16.66 -10.82 -4.05
C ASN A 16 15.97 -10.27 -2.79
N ALA A 17 16.27 -9.05 -2.36
CA ALA A 17 15.63 -8.47 -1.16
C ALA A 17 14.16 -8.12 -1.42
N ILE A 18 13.84 -7.61 -2.61
CA ILE A 18 12.47 -7.26 -3.02
C ILE A 18 11.60 -8.51 -3.16
N ILE A 19 12.11 -9.57 -3.81
CA ILE A 19 11.41 -10.85 -3.95
C ILE A 19 11.02 -11.41 -2.57
N ASN A 20 11.90 -11.25 -1.57
CA ASN A 20 11.62 -11.70 -0.21
C ASN A 20 10.55 -10.86 0.51
N VAL A 21 10.42 -9.56 0.20
CA VAL A 21 9.34 -8.72 0.76
C VAL A 21 8.00 -9.16 0.18
N GLU A 22 7.91 -9.31 -1.15
CA GLU A 22 6.67 -9.73 -1.82
C GLU A 22 6.19 -11.09 -1.29
N GLN A 23 7.09 -12.08 -1.17
CA GLN A 23 6.74 -13.38 -0.60
C GLN A 23 6.21 -13.28 0.84
N ARG A 24 6.86 -12.48 1.69
CA ARG A 24 6.40 -12.28 3.07
C ARG A 24 5.04 -11.61 3.14
N CYS A 25 4.79 -10.63 2.28
CA CYS A 25 3.49 -9.98 2.21
C CYS A 25 2.39 -10.93 1.72
N MET A 26 2.72 -11.88 0.84
CA MET A 26 1.79 -12.94 0.46
C MET A 26 1.51 -13.90 1.63
N ASP A 27 2.55 -14.33 2.35
CA ASP A 27 2.44 -15.26 3.49
C ASP A 27 1.71 -14.63 4.69
N ASP A 28 1.83 -13.32 4.88
CA ASP A 28 1.25 -12.54 5.97
C ASP A 28 0.08 -11.66 5.51
N SER A 29 -0.55 -12.03 4.39
CA SER A 29 -1.67 -11.32 3.77
C SER A 29 -2.81 -11.07 4.77
N LEU A 30 -3.18 -9.80 4.98
CA LEU A 30 -4.27 -9.36 5.85
C LEU A 30 -5.39 -8.68 5.06
N SER A 31 -6.63 -8.91 5.48
CA SER A 31 -7.78 -8.07 5.08
C SER A 31 -7.60 -6.62 5.54
N PRO A 32 -8.31 -5.64 4.95
CA PRO A 32 -8.24 -4.25 5.38
C PRO A 32 -8.57 -4.08 6.87
N ALA A 33 -9.55 -4.82 7.39
CA ALA A 33 -9.92 -4.77 8.80
C ALA A 33 -8.80 -5.30 9.72
N GLU A 34 -8.15 -6.40 9.35
CA GLU A 34 -6.99 -6.94 10.08
C GLU A 34 -5.78 -6.02 10.03
N ALA A 35 -5.48 -5.45 8.87
CA ALA A 35 -4.41 -4.48 8.70
C ALA A 35 -4.63 -3.24 9.58
N ARG A 36 -5.85 -2.68 9.63
CA ARG A 36 -6.21 -1.57 10.53
C ARG A 36 -5.95 -1.93 11.99
N ARG A 37 -6.34 -3.13 12.42
CA ARG A 37 -6.06 -3.62 13.77
C ARG A 37 -4.56 -3.73 14.03
N ARG A 38 -3.76 -4.19 13.07
CA ARG A 38 -2.31 -4.27 13.20
C ARG A 38 -1.63 -2.90 13.27
N ILE A 39 -2.12 -1.92 12.50
CA ILE A 39 -1.63 -0.54 12.56
C ILE A 39 -1.93 0.08 13.93
N ALA A 40 -3.15 -0.10 14.43
CA ALA A 40 -3.53 0.38 15.76
C ALA A 40 -2.71 -0.31 16.87
N TRP A 41 -2.55 -1.64 16.80
CA TRP A 41 -1.70 -2.41 17.70
C TRP A 41 -0.25 -1.92 17.70
N ALA A 42 0.34 -1.69 16.52
CA ALA A 42 1.71 -1.20 16.42
C ALA A 42 1.87 0.19 17.04
N ARG A 43 0.88 1.08 16.87
CA ARG A 43 0.84 2.39 17.55
C ARG A 43 0.81 2.23 19.06
N THR A 44 -0.12 1.42 19.59
CA THR A 44 -0.23 1.19 21.04
C THR A 44 1.07 0.65 21.62
N CYS A 45 1.67 -0.35 20.97
CA CYS A 45 2.92 -0.94 21.44
C CYS A 45 4.12 0.01 21.35
N ALA A 46 4.16 0.88 20.33
CA ALA A 46 5.18 1.93 20.26
C ALA A 46 5.04 2.92 21.41
N LEU A 47 3.81 3.33 21.75
CA LEU A 47 3.56 4.22 22.89
C LEU A 47 3.92 3.52 24.21
N ASP A 48 3.47 2.28 24.43
CA ASP A 48 3.81 1.50 25.63
C ASP A 48 5.32 1.36 25.82
N ALA A 49 6.07 1.09 24.75
CA ALA A 49 7.52 1.00 24.78
C ALA A 49 8.19 2.30 25.28
N MET A 50 7.60 3.47 24.99
CA MET A 50 8.06 4.76 25.52
C MET A 50 7.78 4.89 27.03
N PHE A 51 6.64 4.39 27.51
CA PHE A 51 6.24 4.48 28.92
C PHE A 51 6.95 3.50 29.84
N PHE A 52 7.38 2.34 29.34
CA PHE A 52 8.17 1.42 30.16
C PHE A 52 9.55 1.97 30.57
N GLN A 53 10.01 3.06 29.93
CA GLN A 53 11.22 3.77 30.34
C GLN A 53 10.95 4.86 31.40
N ALA A 54 9.72 5.39 31.49
CA ALA A 54 9.27 6.35 32.51
C ALA A 54 7.74 6.48 32.52
N SER A 55 7.11 6.71 33.69
CA SER A 55 5.65 6.87 33.86
C SER A 55 5.00 8.03 33.08
N THR A 56 5.81 8.85 32.42
CA THR A 56 5.43 9.89 31.46
C THR A 56 6.43 9.82 30.30
N PRO A 57 6.03 10.04 29.04
CA PRO A 57 6.99 10.07 27.94
C PRO A 57 8.04 11.12 28.29
N SER A 58 9.32 10.79 28.07
CA SER A 58 10.36 11.80 28.22
C SER A 58 9.96 13.02 27.36
N PRO A 59 9.95 14.25 27.90
CA PRO A 59 9.64 15.44 27.11
C PRO A 59 10.48 15.56 25.84
N ALA A 60 11.66 14.94 25.81
CA ALA A 60 12.50 14.85 24.63
C ALA A 60 11.83 14.09 23.47
N GLN A 61 11.04 13.06 23.75
CA GLN A 61 10.37 12.22 22.74
C GLN A 61 9.01 12.78 22.29
N ILE A 62 8.67 13.98 22.73
CA ILE A 62 7.48 14.70 22.27
C ILE A 62 7.95 15.81 21.34
N VAL A 63 7.58 15.71 20.07
CA VAL A 63 7.98 16.68 19.05
C VAL A 63 6.78 17.29 18.35
N ASP A 64 7.04 18.39 17.67
CA ASP A 64 6.05 19.16 16.95
C ASP A 64 5.80 18.55 15.57
N GLY A 65 4.60 18.00 15.37
CA GLY A 65 4.17 17.39 14.11
C GLY A 65 3.64 18.39 13.07
N GLY A 66 3.67 19.69 13.37
CA GLY A 66 3.18 20.74 12.47
C GLY A 66 1.74 21.20 12.75
N PRO A 67 1.10 21.89 11.80
CA PRO A 67 -0.23 22.47 12.01
C PRO A 67 -1.34 21.41 12.03
N SER A 68 -2.26 21.51 13.01
CA SER A 68 -3.50 20.73 13.01
C SER A 68 -4.61 21.46 12.26
N ARG A 69 -5.48 20.72 11.57
CA ARG A 69 -6.61 21.30 10.83
C ARG A 69 -7.67 21.94 11.72
N ASN A 70 -7.86 21.46 12.94
CA ASN A 70 -8.86 22.00 13.86
C ASN A 70 -8.47 23.40 14.41
N GLY A 71 -7.34 23.95 13.97
CA GLY A 71 -7.05 25.39 14.00
C GLY A 71 -6.97 25.93 15.40
N ASN A 72 -5.86 25.65 16.09
CA ASN A 72 -5.24 26.42 17.20
C ASN A 72 -4.14 25.62 17.92
N GLU A 73 -4.02 24.32 17.65
CA GLU A 73 -3.01 23.45 18.26
C GLU A 73 -2.03 22.91 17.22
N ARG A 74 -0.78 22.75 17.65
CA ARG A 74 0.21 22.00 16.90
C ARG A 74 0.00 20.52 17.17
N LEU A 75 0.16 19.71 16.13
CA LEU A 75 0.14 18.27 16.25
C LEU A 75 1.28 17.83 17.17
N ILE A 76 0.96 16.94 18.10
CA ILE A 76 1.89 16.31 19.02
C ILE A 76 2.30 14.99 18.40
N GLU A 77 3.58 14.85 18.10
CA GLU A 77 4.20 13.62 17.65
C GLU A 77 4.97 12.97 18.80
N TYR A 78 4.93 11.65 18.84
CA TYR A 78 5.69 10.82 19.76
C TYR A 78 6.79 10.10 18.99
N LEU A 79 8.01 10.13 19.52
CA LEU A 79 9.14 9.39 18.98
C LEU A 79 9.36 8.13 19.82
N GLU A 80 9.11 6.97 19.22
CA GLU A 80 9.33 5.68 19.87
C GLU A 80 10.80 5.50 20.30
N ASP A 81 11.73 5.98 19.46
CA ASP A 81 13.18 5.95 19.70
C ASP A 81 13.87 7.09 18.92
N TRP A 82 15.20 7.14 18.95
CA TRP A 82 16.02 8.12 18.25
C TRP A 82 16.87 7.46 17.15
N PRO A 83 16.84 7.98 15.90
CA PRO A 83 17.67 7.42 14.83
C PRO A 83 19.18 7.39 15.12
N SER A 84 19.67 8.30 15.97
CA SER A 84 21.08 8.36 16.37
C SER A 84 21.48 7.29 17.39
N LEU A 85 20.54 6.85 18.25
CA LEU A 85 20.80 5.87 19.31
C LEU A 85 20.42 4.46 18.86
N ASN A 86 19.38 4.35 18.05
CA ASN A 86 18.93 3.12 17.43
C ASN A 86 18.90 3.31 15.91
N PRO A 87 20.03 3.19 15.20
CA PRO A 87 20.03 3.37 13.74
C PRO A 87 19.37 2.19 13.00
N THR A 88 19.18 1.05 13.67
CA THR A 88 18.72 -0.20 13.05
C THR A 88 17.23 -0.48 13.20
N GLY A 89 16.51 0.22 14.07
CA GLY A 89 15.12 -0.11 14.42
C GLY A 89 14.99 -1.35 15.29
N PHE A 90 15.98 -1.60 16.14
CA PHE A 90 15.94 -2.74 17.05
C PHE A 90 14.83 -2.54 18.08
N ARG A 91 13.90 -3.50 18.16
CA ARG A 91 12.75 -3.50 19.08
C ARG A 91 11.81 -2.30 18.93
N THR A 92 11.64 -1.80 17.71
CA THR A 92 10.66 -0.75 17.43
C THR A 92 9.47 -1.29 16.64
N PHE A 93 8.28 -0.79 16.94
CA PHE A 93 7.02 -1.10 16.25
C PHE A 93 6.76 -0.14 15.09
N THR A 94 7.38 1.04 15.15
CA THR A 94 7.49 1.99 14.05
C THR A 94 8.84 1.83 13.36
N SER A 95 8.89 2.22 12.09
CA SER A 95 10.10 2.05 11.30
C SER A 95 11.02 3.26 11.36
N VAL A 96 12.34 3.03 11.39
CA VAL A 96 13.37 4.07 11.32
C VAL A 96 13.27 4.97 10.07
N ALA A 97 12.62 4.49 9.00
CA ALA A 97 12.38 5.26 7.77
C ALA A 97 11.52 6.51 8.01
N LEU A 98 10.67 6.50 9.04
CA LEU A 98 9.85 7.63 9.47
C LEU A 98 10.41 8.32 10.71
N GLY A 99 11.68 8.09 11.05
CA GLY A 99 12.31 8.69 12.22
C GLY A 99 11.67 8.29 13.55
N TYR A 100 11.02 7.12 13.62
CA TYR A 100 10.28 6.63 14.79
C TYR A 100 9.04 7.44 15.19
N ALA A 101 8.52 8.26 14.27
CA ALA A 101 7.31 9.05 14.46
C ALA A 101 6.07 8.15 14.51
N VAL A 102 5.43 8.06 15.68
CA VAL A 102 4.35 7.11 15.98
C VAL A 102 3.04 7.51 15.31
N ASN A 103 2.60 8.77 15.49
CA ASN A 103 1.35 9.26 14.94
C ASN A 103 1.45 9.47 13.42
N LEU A 104 2.59 9.92 12.91
CA LEU A 104 2.86 10.00 11.48
C LEU A 104 2.83 8.61 10.84
N ALA A 105 3.49 7.61 11.43
CA ALA A 105 3.41 6.24 10.94
C ALA A 105 1.96 5.75 10.91
N PHE A 106 1.20 5.97 11.99
CA PHE A 106 -0.21 5.59 12.07
C PHE A 106 -1.06 6.24 10.95
N ILE A 107 -0.96 7.56 10.77
CA ILE A 107 -1.71 8.29 9.74
C ILE A 107 -1.32 7.86 8.32
N ASP A 108 -0.02 7.78 8.03
CA ASP A 108 0.49 7.46 6.69
C ASP A 108 0.05 6.06 6.23
N ARG A 109 -0.03 5.12 7.19
CA ARG A 109 -0.50 3.75 6.99
C ARG A 109 -2.00 3.62 6.82
N LEU A 110 -2.77 4.45 7.50
CA LEU A 110 -4.22 4.31 7.56
C LEU A 110 -4.95 5.21 6.56
N TYR A 111 -4.39 6.37 6.21
CA TYR A 111 -5.02 7.38 5.38
C TYR A 111 -4.19 7.70 4.14
N THR A 112 -4.86 8.17 3.10
CA THR A 112 -4.17 8.67 1.91
C THR A 112 -3.41 9.96 2.26
N ALA A 113 -2.32 10.22 1.53
CA ALA A 113 -1.53 11.45 1.68
C ALA A 113 -2.30 12.72 1.26
N ALA A 114 -3.49 12.56 0.66
CA ALA A 114 -4.30 13.68 0.20
C ALA A 114 -4.64 14.64 1.35
N SER A 115 -4.69 15.93 0.99
CA SER A 115 -5.25 16.99 1.82
C SER A 115 -6.66 16.58 2.26
N PRO A 116 -7.04 16.84 3.52
CA PRO A 116 -6.51 17.85 4.43
C PRO A 116 -5.48 17.34 5.43
N LEU A 117 -4.87 18.31 6.13
CA LEU A 117 -4.04 18.07 7.30
C LEU A 117 -4.82 17.26 8.35
N PRO A 118 -4.13 16.40 9.14
CA PRO A 118 -4.81 15.64 10.18
C PRO A 118 -5.33 16.56 11.30
N ILE A 119 -6.36 16.10 11.98
CA ILE A 119 -6.80 16.64 13.26
C ILE A 119 -6.17 15.85 14.39
N GLN A 120 -6.00 16.49 15.55
CA GLN A 120 -5.56 15.84 16.77
C GLN A 120 -6.74 15.61 17.71
N LEU A 121 -6.88 14.37 18.18
CA LEU A 121 -7.77 13.96 19.24
C LEU A 121 -6.96 13.39 20.41
N ARG A 122 -7.65 13.00 21.49
CA ARG A 122 -7.09 12.23 22.60
C ARG A 122 -7.59 10.78 22.47
N ASP A 123 -6.71 9.80 22.63
CA ASP A 123 -7.11 8.40 22.77
C ASP A 123 -7.58 8.08 24.20
N GLU A 124 -7.90 6.81 24.46
CA GLU A 124 -8.44 6.33 25.74
C GLU A 124 -7.47 6.56 26.91
N ASP A 125 -6.16 6.64 26.63
CA ASP A 125 -5.10 6.90 27.60
C ASP A 125 -4.76 8.40 27.72
N GLY A 126 -5.49 9.27 27.00
CA GLY A 126 -5.26 10.71 26.99
C GLY A 126 -4.05 11.15 26.15
N LEU A 127 -3.51 10.27 25.30
CA LEU A 127 -2.40 10.57 24.40
C LEU A 127 -2.92 11.19 23.11
N ALA A 128 -2.10 12.00 22.46
CA ALA A 128 -2.46 12.61 21.19
C ALA A 128 -2.59 11.54 20.10
N LEU A 129 -3.74 11.52 19.42
CA LEU A 129 -4.04 10.65 18.30
C LEU A 129 -4.34 11.50 17.08
N TRP A 130 -3.59 11.27 16.00
CA TRP A 130 -3.87 11.93 14.73
C TRP A 130 -4.92 11.14 13.96
N THR A 131 -5.91 11.84 13.42
CA THR A 131 -6.94 11.23 12.56
C THR A 131 -7.29 12.15 11.39
N LYS A 132 -7.96 11.58 10.39
CA LYS A 132 -8.68 12.30 9.33
C LYS A 132 -10.11 11.78 9.27
N GLU A 133 -10.95 12.37 8.43
CA GLU A 133 -12.27 11.81 8.14
C GLU A 133 -12.17 10.44 7.45
N ASP A 134 -13.22 9.64 7.60
CA ASP A 134 -13.25 8.25 7.17
C ASP A 134 -13.10 8.06 5.66
N HIS A 135 -13.59 8.99 4.84
CA HIS A 135 -13.42 8.95 3.37
C HIS A 135 -11.97 9.19 2.91
N TYR A 136 -11.06 9.57 3.81
CA TYR A 136 -9.62 9.60 3.53
C TYR A 136 -8.91 8.30 3.92
N LYS A 137 -9.59 7.35 4.57
CA LYS A 137 -8.99 6.06 4.94
C LYS A 137 -8.62 5.32 3.65
N ARG A 138 -7.43 4.73 3.65
CA ARG A 138 -7.03 3.83 2.57
C ARG A 138 -8.00 2.64 2.57
N THR A 139 -8.49 2.32 1.40
CA THR A 139 -9.19 1.06 1.14
C THR A 139 -8.26 -0.11 1.43
N ARG A 140 -6.99 0.03 1.01
CA ARG A 140 -5.89 -0.90 1.27
C ARG A 140 -4.83 -0.29 2.19
N PRO A 141 -5.05 -0.29 3.52
CA PRO A 141 -4.09 0.27 4.46
C PRO A 141 -2.78 -0.53 4.47
N MET A 142 -1.67 0.15 4.76
CA MET A 142 -0.35 -0.47 4.84
C MET A 142 -0.06 -0.89 6.28
N TYR A 143 0.39 -2.12 6.52
CA TYR A 143 0.71 -2.60 7.87
C TYR A 143 2.16 -3.06 7.97
N PRO A 144 2.82 -2.90 9.13
CA PRO A 144 4.18 -3.37 9.32
C PRO A 144 4.23 -4.90 9.39
N ILE A 145 5.31 -5.45 8.87
CA ILE A 145 5.70 -6.86 9.08
C ILE A 145 7.03 -6.94 9.82
N PHE A 146 7.18 -7.98 10.63
CA PHE A 146 8.27 -8.08 11.59
C PHE A 146 9.16 -9.28 11.34
N GLY A 147 10.40 -9.19 11.80
CA GLY A 147 11.31 -10.32 11.78
C GLY A 147 12.48 -10.17 12.74
N THR A 148 13.23 -11.25 12.93
CA THR A 148 14.32 -11.33 13.92
C THR A 148 15.62 -10.64 13.50
N GLN A 149 15.70 -10.10 12.29
CA GLN A 149 16.83 -9.36 11.74
C GLN A 149 16.29 -8.16 10.95
N PRO A 150 17.07 -7.09 10.72
CA PRO A 150 16.62 -5.94 9.92
C PRO A 150 16.26 -6.31 8.47
N SER A 151 16.97 -7.29 7.91
CA SER A 151 16.76 -7.76 6.53
C SER A 151 15.69 -8.84 6.43
N THR A 152 14.83 -8.73 5.41
CA THR A 152 13.83 -9.74 5.05
C THR A 152 14.42 -11.05 4.55
N SER A 153 15.67 -11.05 4.06
CA SER A 153 16.30 -12.25 3.51
C SER A 153 16.94 -13.15 4.58
N SER A 154 17.22 -12.63 5.77
CA SER A 154 17.96 -13.35 6.82
C SER A 154 17.22 -13.50 8.15
N GLY A 155 16.19 -12.67 8.41
CA GLY A 155 15.38 -12.78 9.62
C GLY A 155 14.34 -13.90 9.52
N LEU A 156 13.96 -14.51 10.64
CA LEU A 156 12.73 -15.29 10.70
C LEU A 156 11.53 -14.34 10.79
N PRO A 157 10.42 -14.61 10.07
CA PRO A 157 9.21 -13.80 10.19
C PRO A 157 8.63 -13.91 11.61
N LEU A 158 8.07 -12.81 12.09
CA LEU A 158 7.42 -12.71 13.38
C LEU A 158 6.01 -12.14 13.20
N GLN A 159 5.05 -12.65 13.97
CA GLN A 159 3.66 -12.24 13.92
C GLN A 159 3.17 -11.73 15.28
N PRO A 160 2.39 -10.64 15.32
CA PRO A 160 1.69 -10.23 16.53
C PRO A 160 0.48 -11.15 16.78
N ARG A 161 0.06 -11.26 18.05
CA ARG A 161 -1.22 -11.90 18.41
C ARG A 161 -2.22 -10.82 18.79
N ILE A 162 -3.06 -10.43 17.84
CA ILE A 162 -4.01 -9.34 18.02
C ILE A 162 -5.38 -9.93 18.35
N HIS A 163 -5.78 -9.79 19.62
CA HIS A 163 -7.08 -10.25 20.10
C HIS A 163 -8.02 -9.07 20.29
N VAL A 164 -9.20 -9.11 19.65
CA VAL A 164 -10.22 -8.07 19.78
C VAL A 164 -10.75 -8.05 21.23
N GLY A 165 -10.71 -6.87 21.87
CA GLY A 165 -11.23 -6.68 23.23
C GLY A 165 -10.31 -7.17 24.35
N GLN A 166 -9.08 -7.59 24.03
CA GLN A 166 -8.03 -7.80 25.04
C GLN A 166 -7.01 -6.65 24.90
N GLY A 167 -6.36 -6.27 26.01
CA GLY A 167 -5.28 -5.29 25.97
C GLY A 167 -4.18 -5.68 24.98
N ALA A 168 -3.37 -4.72 24.55
CA ALA A 168 -2.36 -4.96 23.53
C ALA A 168 -1.26 -5.92 24.05
N ASP A 169 -1.22 -7.14 23.52
CA ASP A 169 -0.05 -8.03 23.67
C ASP A 169 1.05 -7.55 22.72
N CYS A 170 2.02 -6.82 23.26
CA CYS A 170 3.14 -6.26 22.50
C CYS A 170 4.28 -7.26 22.25
N HIS A 171 4.05 -8.55 22.46
CA HIS A 171 4.99 -9.58 22.05
C HIS A 171 4.82 -9.96 20.57
N LEU A 172 5.95 -10.32 19.97
CA LEU A 172 6.03 -10.85 18.62
C LEU A 172 6.43 -12.33 18.67
N TYR A 173 5.71 -13.13 17.90
CA TYR A 173 5.76 -14.59 17.99
C TYR A 173 6.36 -15.21 16.75
N ARG A 174 7.18 -16.24 16.94
CA ARG A 174 7.61 -17.15 15.87
C ARG A 174 6.47 -18.10 15.53
N ALA A 175 6.60 -18.78 14.38
CA ALA A 175 5.64 -19.81 13.95
C ALA A 175 5.43 -20.94 14.98
N ASN A 176 6.44 -21.25 15.81
CA ASN A 176 6.33 -22.24 16.88
C ASN A 176 5.64 -21.71 18.16
N GLY A 177 5.14 -20.47 18.15
CA GLY A 177 4.47 -19.82 19.27
C GLY A 177 5.38 -19.25 20.36
N SER A 178 6.71 -19.33 20.21
CA SER A 178 7.66 -18.67 21.13
C SER A 178 7.75 -17.17 20.86
N THR A 179 7.89 -16.37 21.92
CA THR A 179 8.13 -14.94 21.79
C THR A 179 9.57 -14.65 21.34
N SER A 180 9.74 -13.58 20.58
CA SER A 180 11.06 -13.06 20.23
C SER A 180 11.32 -11.76 20.96
N ALA A 181 12.37 -11.74 21.77
CA ALA A 181 12.88 -10.51 22.36
C ALA A 181 13.70 -9.68 21.36
N THR A 182 13.95 -10.17 20.15
CA THR A 182 14.68 -9.45 19.10
C THR A 182 13.79 -9.35 17.88
N PHE A 183 13.47 -8.13 17.47
CA PHE A 183 12.63 -7.88 16.32
C PHE A 183 12.94 -6.53 15.67
N TYR A 184 12.51 -6.40 14.42
CA TYR A 184 12.63 -5.22 13.58
C TYR A 184 11.38 -5.11 12.70
N VAL A 185 10.99 -3.89 12.34
CA VAL A 185 10.08 -3.66 11.20
C VAL A 185 10.87 -3.93 9.92
N ASN A 186 10.56 -5.02 9.23
CA ASN A 186 11.27 -5.42 8.02
C ASN A 186 10.78 -4.68 6.77
N ALA A 187 9.46 -4.50 6.68
CA ALA A 187 8.78 -3.91 5.55
C ALA A 187 7.36 -3.52 5.96
N TYR A 188 6.66 -2.87 5.05
CA TYR A 188 5.23 -2.69 5.09
C TYR A 188 4.60 -3.44 3.93
N CYS A 189 3.50 -4.10 4.23
CA CYS A 189 2.66 -4.77 3.26
C CYS A 189 1.37 -3.98 3.10
N THR A 190 0.85 -3.94 1.88
CA THR A 190 -0.49 -3.41 1.62
C THR A 190 -1.52 -4.49 1.98
N ALA A 191 -2.62 -4.11 2.64
CA ALA A 191 -3.74 -5.03 2.84
C ALA A 191 -4.16 -5.64 1.51
N THR A 192 -4.38 -6.96 1.51
CA THR A 192 -5.05 -7.56 0.37
C THR A 192 -6.48 -7.06 0.41
N PRO A 193 -6.98 -6.52 -0.71
CA PRO A 193 -8.33 -6.03 -0.71
C PRO A 193 -9.26 -7.25 -0.61
N ASP A 194 -10.44 -7.08 -0.04
CA ASP A 194 -11.35 -8.19 0.30
C ASP A 194 -11.87 -8.91 -0.95
N THR A 195 -11.05 -9.75 -1.59
CA THR A 195 -11.34 -10.67 -2.72
C THR A 195 -12.10 -10.14 -3.96
N SER A 196 -12.75 -8.97 -3.93
CA SER A 196 -13.78 -8.52 -4.87
C SER A 196 -13.47 -7.21 -5.60
N THR A 197 -12.22 -6.77 -5.58
CA THR A 197 -11.98 -5.35 -5.34
C THR A 197 -11.19 -4.64 -6.43
N GLN A 198 -10.35 -5.32 -7.21
CA GLN A 198 -9.64 -4.68 -8.33
C GLN A 198 -9.63 -5.52 -9.60
N GLY A 199 -10.33 -5.02 -10.61
CA GLY A 199 -10.06 -5.34 -12.00
C GLY A 199 -11.19 -4.91 -12.93
N LEU A 200 -10.90 -5.15 -14.20
CA LEU A 200 -11.79 -4.89 -15.31
C LEU A 200 -12.62 -6.16 -15.58
N VAL A 201 -13.94 -5.99 -15.68
CA VAL A 201 -14.79 -7.05 -16.24
C VAL A 201 -14.66 -6.99 -17.75
N ILE A 202 -14.18 -8.07 -18.36
CA ILE A 202 -14.08 -8.17 -19.82
C ILE A 202 -15.30 -8.96 -20.32
N PRO A 203 -16.22 -8.36 -21.08
CA PRO A 203 -17.40 -9.06 -21.57
C PRO A 203 -17.02 -10.28 -22.42
N ARG A 204 -17.68 -11.42 -22.22
CA ARG A 204 -17.46 -12.66 -22.99
C ARG A 204 -17.69 -12.52 -24.50
N GLU A 205 -18.39 -11.47 -24.94
CA GLU A 205 -18.66 -11.21 -26.36
C GLU A 205 -17.49 -10.51 -27.09
N SER A 206 -16.50 -10.00 -26.35
CA SER A 206 -15.17 -9.73 -26.92
C SER A 206 -14.35 -11.01 -26.89
N THR A 207 -13.77 -11.38 -28.03
CA THR A 207 -12.95 -12.56 -28.29
C THR A 207 -12.23 -13.06 -27.03
N PRO A 208 -12.35 -14.35 -26.64
CA PRO A 208 -11.73 -14.83 -25.41
C PRO A 208 -10.24 -14.50 -25.42
N LEU A 209 -9.78 -13.82 -24.38
CA LEU A 209 -8.34 -13.66 -24.13
C LEU A 209 -7.73 -15.07 -24.15
N PRO A 210 -6.73 -15.33 -25.03
CA PRO A 210 -6.13 -16.64 -25.11
C PRO A 210 -5.54 -16.98 -23.74
N THR A 211 -5.83 -18.17 -23.23
CA THR A 211 -5.27 -18.71 -21.98
C THR A 211 -3.76 -18.98 -22.07
N THR A 212 -3.11 -18.56 -23.16
CA THR A 212 -1.67 -18.70 -23.40
C THR A 212 -1.02 -17.33 -23.57
N GLN A 213 -0.01 -17.09 -22.74
CA GLN A 213 0.77 -15.87 -22.49
C GLN A 213 1.44 -15.18 -23.71
N ARG A 214 1.16 -15.57 -24.96
CA ARG A 214 1.91 -15.12 -26.16
C ARG A 214 1.11 -14.54 -27.32
N GLU A 215 -0.22 -14.50 -27.26
CA GLU A 215 -1.04 -14.01 -28.40
C GLU A 215 -2.16 -13.02 -28.00
N ALA A 216 -1.92 -12.14 -27.02
CA ALA A 216 -2.85 -11.06 -26.69
C ALA A 216 -2.79 -9.95 -27.77
N THR A 217 -3.70 -9.98 -28.74
CA THR A 217 -3.81 -8.97 -29.82
C THR A 217 -4.68 -7.75 -29.46
N SER A 218 -4.94 -7.54 -28.17
CA SER A 218 -5.43 -6.26 -27.62
C SER A 218 -4.80 -6.04 -26.25
N ALA A 219 -3.47 -5.89 -26.24
CA ALA A 219 -2.73 -5.58 -25.03
C ALA A 219 -3.28 -4.28 -24.40
N PRO A 220 -3.60 -4.26 -23.10
CA PRO A 220 -4.00 -3.02 -22.44
C PRO A 220 -2.87 -2.00 -22.56
N THR A 221 -3.20 -0.81 -23.03
CA THR A 221 -2.21 0.21 -23.34
C THR A 221 -1.79 0.93 -22.06
N VAL A 222 -0.52 0.81 -21.68
CA VAL A 222 0.07 1.57 -20.56
C VAL A 222 0.66 2.87 -21.09
N LEU A 223 0.42 4.00 -20.41
CA LEU A 223 1.04 5.28 -20.74
C LEU A 223 2.54 5.28 -20.45
N ALA A 224 3.37 5.69 -21.40
CA ALA A 224 4.81 5.84 -21.20
C ALA A 224 5.15 7.06 -20.32
N PRO A 225 6.25 7.01 -19.55
CA PRO A 225 6.72 8.17 -18.79
C PRO A 225 7.05 9.36 -19.71
N GLY A 226 6.35 10.48 -19.51
CA GLY A 226 6.49 11.69 -20.32
C GLY A 226 5.47 11.84 -21.45
N ALA A 227 4.53 10.89 -21.58
CA ALA A 227 3.41 11.03 -22.50
C ALA A 227 2.63 12.32 -22.21
N THR A 228 2.56 13.22 -23.20
CA THR A 228 1.42 14.14 -23.35
C THR A 228 0.22 13.28 -23.79
N LEU A 229 -0.98 13.84 -23.97
CA LEU A 229 -2.22 13.08 -24.30
C LEU A 229 -2.13 12.17 -25.56
N HIS A 230 -0.97 12.08 -26.21
CA HIS A 230 -0.59 11.03 -27.14
C HIS A 230 -0.16 9.76 -26.41
N VAL A 231 -1.05 8.77 -26.44
CA VAL A 231 -0.88 7.44 -25.86
C VAL A 231 0.29 6.71 -26.52
N GLU A 232 1.47 6.71 -25.89
CA GLU A 232 2.54 5.77 -26.24
C GLU A 232 2.25 4.42 -25.58
N THR A 233 2.25 3.34 -26.36
CA THR A 233 1.88 1.99 -25.91
C THR A 233 3.06 1.25 -25.28
N GLY A 234 2.95 0.86 -24.00
CA GLY A 234 3.87 -0.09 -23.34
C GLY A 234 3.29 -1.50 -23.15
N ASP A 235 4.16 -2.49 -22.90
CA ASP A 235 3.76 -3.87 -22.61
C ASP A 235 3.14 -3.99 -21.22
N ALA A 236 1.97 -4.63 -21.14
CA ALA A 236 1.25 -4.91 -19.90
C ALA A 236 0.95 -6.39 -19.77
N GLU A 237 1.06 -6.92 -18.56
CA GLU A 237 0.72 -8.31 -18.27
C GLU A 237 -0.65 -8.36 -17.60
N ALA A 238 -1.56 -9.15 -18.18
CA ALA A 238 -2.83 -9.46 -17.55
C ALA A 238 -2.58 -10.47 -16.41
N PHE A 239 -2.89 -10.07 -15.19
CA PHE A 239 -2.75 -10.89 -14.01
C PHE A 239 -4.15 -11.31 -13.53
N LEU A 240 -4.32 -12.60 -13.27
CA LEU A 240 -5.51 -13.09 -12.58
C LEU A 240 -5.23 -13.00 -11.08
N PRO A 241 -5.94 -12.16 -10.31
CA PRO A 241 -5.78 -12.14 -8.88
C PRO A 241 -6.14 -13.52 -8.31
N PRO A 242 -5.49 -13.99 -7.22
CA PRO A 242 -5.82 -15.27 -6.60
C PRO A 242 -7.30 -15.43 -6.23
N SER A 243 -8.01 -14.31 -6.05
CA SER A 243 -9.44 -14.28 -5.80
C SER A 243 -10.31 -14.60 -7.03
N ALA A 244 -9.83 -14.39 -8.26
CA ALA A 244 -10.52 -14.81 -9.48
C ALA A 244 -10.65 -16.35 -9.61
N LEU A 245 -9.98 -17.10 -8.73
CA LEU A 245 -10.06 -18.56 -8.62
C LEU A 245 -11.06 -19.02 -7.54
N ARG A 246 -11.72 -18.09 -6.83
CA ARG A 246 -12.75 -18.39 -5.82
C ARG A 246 -14.15 -18.19 -6.41
N ASP A 247 -15.10 -19.01 -5.98
CA ASP A 247 -16.50 -19.03 -6.46
C ASP A 247 -17.38 -17.92 -5.85
N ASP A 248 -16.77 -16.94 -5.17
CA ASP A 248 -17.50 -15.86 -4.51
C ASP A 248 -17.91 -14.79 -5.54
N ALA A 249 -19.16 -14.31 -5.47
CA ALA A 249 -19.63 -13.26 -6.35
C ALA A 249 -18.89 -11.94 -6.05
N LEU A 250 -18.32 -11.31 -7.08
CA LEU A 250 -17.60 -10.04 -6.97
C LEU A 250 -18.57 -8.88 -7.09
N VAL A 251 -18.31 -7.76 -6.42
CA VAL A 251 -19.12 -6.54 -6.59
C VAL A 251 -18.54 -5.72 -7.75
N VAL A 252 -19.39 -5.44 -8.75
CA VAL A 252 -19.02 -4.65 -9.93
C VAL A 252 -19.90 -3.42 -10.01
N HIS A 253 -19.27 -2.28 -10.31
CA HIS A 253 -19.91 -1.03 -10.65
C HIS A 253 -20.04 -0.97 -12.17
N GLU A 254 -21.29 -0.94 -12.65
CA GLU A 254 -21.61 -0.67 -14.03
C GLU A 254 -21.92 0.82 -14.20
N ILE A 255 -20.94 1.52 -14.74
CA ILE A 255 -21.02 2.97 -14.95
C ILE A 255 -21.47 3.21 -16.38
N ARG A 256 -22.48 4.05 -16.59
CA ARG A 256 -22.86 4.56 -17.91
C ARG A 256 -22.68 6.06 -17.96
N THR A 257 -22.24 6.55 -19.11
CA THR A 257 -21.96 7.97 -19.31
C THR A 257 -22.88 8.62 -20.33
N ALA A 258 -22.87 9.95 -20.42
CA ALA A 258 -23.75 10.74 -21.27
C ALA A 258 -23.55 10.42 -22.76
N SER A 259 -22.34 10.03 -23.15
CA SER A 259 -22.06 9.54 -24.50
C SER A 259 -22.67 8.15 -24.81
N GLY A 260 -23.32 7.50 -23.84
CA GLY A 260 -23.87 6.15 -23.95
C GLY A 260 -22.83 5.02 -23.77
N ARG A 261 -21.58 5.34 -23.39
CA ARG A 261 -20.56 4.34 -23.10
C ARG A 261 -20.84 3.65 -21.76
N ARG A 262 -20.25 2.45 -21.61
CA ARG A 262 -20.35 1.62 -20.40
C ARG A 262 -18.94 1.24 -19.92
N LEU A 263 -18.71 1.33 -18.61
CA LEU A 263 -17.51 0.89 -17.93
C LEU A 263 -17.92 -0.11 -16.83
N GLN A 264 -17.30 -1.28 -16.80
CA GLN A 264 -17.53 -2.28 -15.76
C GLN A 264 -16.24 -2.55 -14.99
N VAL A 265 -16.25 -2.17 -13.72
CA VAL A 265 -15.08 -2.27 -12.85
C VAL A 265 -15.48 -2.71 -11.45
N THR A 266 -14.55 -3.28 -10.71
CA THR A 266 -14.74 -3.54 -9.28
C THR A 266 -14.66 -2.26 -8.45
N SER A 267 -15.14 -2.32 -7.21
CA SER A 267 -15.25 -1.17 -6.30
C SER A 267 -13.97 -0.34 -6.11
N GLU A 268 -12.80 -0.96 -6.07
CA GLU A 268 -11.53 -0.26 -5.78
C GLU A 268 -10.68 -0.05 -7.02
N GLN A 269 -11.21 -0.30 -8.21
CA GLN A 269 -10.50 -0.01 -9.45
C GLN A 269 -10.34 1.51 -9.57
N PRO A 270 -9.11 2.06 -9.57
CA PRO A 270 -8.95 3.50 -9.72
C PRO A 270 -9.32 3.93 -11.14
N ILE A 271 -10.08 5.01 -11.26
CA ILE A 271 -10.53 5.62 -12.52
C ILE A 271 -10.08 7.08 -12.55
N VAL A 272 -9.62 7.56 -13.70
CA VAL A 272 -9.26 8.96 -13.89
C VAL A 272 -10.52 9.80 -14.18
N GLN A 273 -10.84 10.72 -13.28
CA GLN A 273 -11.89 11.74 -13.48
C GLN A 273 -11.45 12.83 -14.46
N GLY A 274 -12.38 13.64 -14.95
CA GLY A 274 -12.13 14.71 -15.93
C GLY A 274 -11.01 15.68 -15.57
N GLN A 275 -10.83 15.98 -14.28
CA GLN A 275 -9.74 16.84 -13.79
C GLN A 275 -8.38 16.13 -13.67
N GLY A 276 -8.26 14.90 -14.18
CA GLY A 276 -7.05 14.07 -14.10
C GLY A 276 -6.81 13.42 -12.74
N ARG A 277 -7.81 13.46 -11.83
CA ARG A 277 -7.71 12.85 -10.49
C ARG A 277 -8.07 11.36 -10.55
N LEU A 278 -7.27 10.51 -9.92
CA LEU A 278 -7.61 9.11 -9.69
C LEU A 278 -8.57 8.98 -8.50
N VAL A 279 -9.68 8.28 -8.70
CA VAL A 279 -10.71 8.00 -7.68
C VAL A 279 -11.11 6.53 -7.79
N ASP A 280 -11.34 5.87 -6.66
CA ASP A 280 -11.84 4.49 -6.66
C ASP A 280 -13.28 4.45 -7.20
N ALA A 281 -13.65 3.39 -7.93
CA ALA A 281 -14.95 3.32 -8.58
C ALA A 281 -16.16 3.49 -7.63
N GLN A 282 -16.04 3.01 -6.39
CA GLN A 282 -17.07 3.11 -5.37
C GLN A 282 -17.28 4.54 -4.83
N ASP A 283 -16.33 5.43 -5.05
CA ASP A 283 -16.38 6.83 -4.60
C ASP A 283 -16.85 7.77 -5.72
N LEU A 284 -17.24 7.23 -6.86
CA LEU A 284 -17.83 7.99 -7.97
C LEU A 284 -19.31 8.22 -7.74
N ASP A 285 -19.77 9.42 -8.07
CA ASP A 285 -21.18 9.81 -8.01
C ASP A 285 -21.75 10.09 -9.41
N VAL A 286 -23.08 9.94 -9.56
CA VAL A 286 -23.77 10.39 -10.78
C VAL A 286 -23.61 11.92 -10.91
N GLY A 287 -23.16 12.37 -12.07
CA GLY A 287 -22.80 13.77 -12.33
C GLY A 287 -21.28 14.02 -12.35
N ASP A 288 -20.47 13.12 -11.81
CA ASP A 288 -19.02 13.18 -11.99
C ASP A 288 -18.64 13.01 -13.45
N THR A 289 -17.47 13.53 -13.85
CA THR A 289 -16.93 13.35 -15.20
C THR A 289 -15.76 12.38 -15.20
N LEU A 290 -15.72 11.51 -16.20
CA LEU A 290 -14.61 10.61 -16.46
C LEU A 290 -13.76 11.11 -17.63
N LEU A 291 -12.44 10.90 -17.57
CA LEU A 291 -11.53 11.29 -18.64
C LEU A 291 -11.41 10.16 -19.68
N THR A 292 -11.77 10.48 -20.91
CA THR A 292 -11.73 9.55 -22.05
C THR A 292 -10.34 9.48 -22.65
N LEU A 293 -10.08 8.47 -23.49
CA LEU A 293 -8.78 8.33 -24.17
C LEU A 293 -8.43 9.49 -25.11
N ASP A 294 -9.44 10.19 -25.62
CA ASP A 294 -9.28 11.36 -26.47
C ASP A 294 -9.04 12.64 -25.66
N GLY A 295 -9.03 12.54 -24.32
CA GLY A 295 -8.87 13.65 -23.38
C GLY A 295 -10.14 14.45 -23.11
N ASP A 296 -11.26 14.06 -23.71
CA ASP A 296 -12.57 14.66 -23.43
C ASP A 296 -13.12 14.17 -22.08
N GLU A 297 -13.92 15.02 -21.44
CA GLU A 297 -14.71 14.66 -20.26
C GLU A 297 -16.06 14.08 -20.67
N ASP A 298 -16.52 13.03 -19.97
CA ASP A 298 -17.84 12.45 -20.23
C ASP A 298 -18.54 12.11 -18.91
N THR A 299 -19.71 12.71 -18.73
CA THR A 299 -20.45 12.74 -17.46
C THR A 299 -21.11 11.40 -17.17
N ILE A 300 -20.97 10.92 -15.94
CA ILE A 300 -21.65 9.73 -15.44
C ILE A 300 -23.14 10.02 -15.30
N VAL A 301 -23.98 9.24 -15.97
CA VAL A 301 -25.44 9.36 -15.92
C VAL A 301 -26.10 8.26 -15.08
N SER A 302 -25.40 7.13 -14.86
CA SER A 302 -25.86 6.06 -13.97
C SER A 302 -24.70 5.24 -13.44
N ILE A 303 -24.83 4.78 -12.19
CA ILE A 303 -23.96 3.78 -11.58
C ILE A 303 -24.85 2.68 -11.00
N GLU A 304 -24.68 1.45 -11.46
CA GLU A 304 -25.39 0.28 -10.94
C GLU A 304 -24.40 -0.66 -10.23
N VAL A 305 -24.66 -1.00 -8.97
CA VAL A 305 -23.84 -1.94 -8.21
C VAL A 305 -24.45 -3.33 -8.32
N VAL A 306 -23.77 -4.25 -9.00
CA VAL A 306 -24.28 -5.59 -9.29
C VAL A 306 -23.34 -6.68 -8.77
N PRO A 307 -23.87 -7.79 -8.24
CA PRO A 307 -23.07 -8.99 -8.03
C PRO A 307 -22.70 -9.58 -9.40
N HIS A 308 -21.42 -9.88 -9.58
CA HIS A 308 -20.86 -10.42 -10.81
C HIS A 308 -20.26 -11.81 -10.55
N GLN A 309 -20.70 -12.79 -11.33
CA GLN A 309 -20.09 -14.11 -11.39
C GLN A 309 -19.36 -14.23 -12.73
N GLY A 310 -18.03 -14.10 -12.68
CA GLY A 310 -17.20 -14.11 -13.87
C GLY A 310 -15.75 -13.76 -13.57
N LEU A 311 -14.91 -13.81 -14.60
CA LEU A 311 -13.49 -13.47 -14.48
C LEU A 311 -13.34 -11.95 -14.49
N VAL A 312 -12.58 -11.47 -13.50
CA VAL A 312 -12.13 -10.09 -13.42
C VAL A 312 -10.61 -10.10 -13.61
N HIS A 313 -10.14 -9.22 -14.48
CA HIS A 313 -8.72 -9.14 -14.82
C HIS A 313 -8.09 -7.90 -14.20
N THR A 314 -6.97 -8.06 -13.52
CA THR A 314 -6.14 -6.94 -13.09
C THR A 314 -4.99 -6.77 -14.08
N VAL A 315 -4.72 -5.54 -14.50
CA VAL A 315 -3.58 -5.27 -15.37
C VAL A 315 -2.42 -4.75 -14.52
N LYS A 316 -1.27 -5.40 -14.62
CA LYS A 316 -0.02 -4.93 -14.01
C LYS A 316 0.95 -4.52 -15.12
N PRO A 317 1.41 -3.26 -15.16
CA PRO A 317 2.45 -2.85 -16.07
C PRO A 317 3.72 -3.67 -15.82
N THR A 318 4.43 -4.02 -16.90
CA THR A 318 5.74 -4.68 -16.77
C THR A 318 6.81 -3.72 -16.25
N ARG A 319 6.67 -2.43 -16.56
CA ARG A 319 7.54 -1.36 -16.06
C ARG A 319 7.10 -0.89 -14.68
N ARG A 320 8.06 -0.41 -13.89
CA ARG A 320 7.87 0.03 -12.50
C ARG A 320 8.03 1.54 -12.33
N ASP A 321 8.04 2.30 -13.42
CA ASP A 321 8.15 3.76 -13.37
C ASP A 321 6.80 4.40 -13.06
N ARG A 322 6.81 5.58 -12.40
CA ARG A 322 5.58 6.27 -11.95
C ARG A 322 4.60 6.61 -13.08
N GLY A 323 5.08 6.77 -14.32
CA GLY A 323 4.25 7.10 -15.48
C GLY A 323 3.44 5.90 -15.96
N SER A 324 3.96 4.68 -15.76
CA SER A 324 3.34 3.43 -16.18
C SER A 324 2.12 3.00 -15.34
N SER A 325 1.71 3.77 -14.34
CA SER A 325 0.62 3.40 -13.43
C SER A 325 -0.79 3.60 -13.97
N ILE A 326 -0.97 4.08 -15.19
CA ILE A 326 -2.27 4.30 -15.84
C ILE A 326 -2.38 3.40 -17.07
N VAL A 327 -3.49 2.68 -17.18
CA VAL A 327 -3.85 1.82 -18.30
C VAL A 327 -5.11 2.33 -19.00
N ALA A 328 -5.15 2.22 -20.32
CA ALA A 328 -6.34 2.50 -21.11
C ALA A 328 -7.17 1.22 -21.28
N ALA A 329 -8.44 1.26 -20.86
CA ALA A 329 -9.37 0.16 -21.10
C ALA A 329 -10.82 0.65 -21.23
N GLN A 330 -11.61 -0.02 -22.08
CA GLN A 330 -13.02 0.32 -22.35
C GLN A 330 -13.27 1.80 -22.72
N GLY A 331 -12.27 2.48 -23.28
CA GLY A 331 -12.36 3.91 -23.65
C GLY A 331 -12.03 4.90 -22.53
N TRP A 332 -11.47 4.43 -21.40
CA TRP A 332 -11.15 5.24 -20.23
C TRP A 332 -9.72 5.02 -19.73
N PHE A 333 -9.20 5.99 -18.98
CA PHE A 333 -7.98 5.83 -18.21
C PHE A 333 -8.27 5.27 -16.82
N LEU A 334 -7.61 4.16 -16.49
CA LEU A 334 -7.74 3.47 -15.22
C LEU A 334 -6.37 3.43 -14.53
N GLY A 335 -6.34 3.59 -13.21
CA GLY A 335 -5.14 3.35 -12.44
C GLY A 335 -4.86 1.86 -12.29
N THR A 336 -3.59 1.50 -12.22
CA THR A 336 -3.15 0.13 -11.94
C THR A 336 -3.10 -0.10 -10.44
N ALA A 337 -3.15 -1.37 -10.03
CA ALA A 337 -2.94 -1.75 -8.62
C ALA A 337 -1.60 -1.22 -8.07
N GLY A 338 -0.60 -1.04 -8.94
CA GLY A 338 0.73 -0.54 -8.60
C GLY A 338 0.74 0.88 -8.02
N GLN A 339 -0.22 1.74 -8.37
CA GLN A 339 -0.28 3.10 -7.86
C GLN A 339 -0.57 3.14 -6.36
N GLN A 340 -1.41 2.23 -5.87
CA GLN A 340 -1.73 2.12 -4.45
C GLN A 340 -0.59 1.44 -3.66
N ASP A 341 0.15 0.53 -4.31
CA ASP A 341 1.31 -0.16 -3.72
C ASP A 341 2.60 0.69 -3.75
N GLU A 342 2.60 1.83 -4.45
CA GLU A 342 3.79 2.66 -4.65
C GLU A 342 4.34 3.23 -3.34
N ASP A 343 3.45 3.60 -2.41
CA ASP A 343 3.83 4.10 -1.09
C ASP A 343 4.57 3.02 -0.29
N ALA A 344 4.01 1.80 -0.26
CA ALA A 344 4.65 0.66 0.40
C ALA A 344 6.02 0.36 -0.24
N SER A 345 6.10 0.37 -1.57
CA SER A 345 7.34 0.18 -2.31
C SER A 345 8.40 1.26 -1.98
N TYR A 346 7.99 2.54 -1.93
CA TYR A 346 8.88 3.64 -1.55
C TYR A 346 9.43 3.45 -0.13
N ILE A 347 8.57 3.21 0.86
CA ILE A 347 9.01 3.01 2.25
C ILE A 347 9.89 1.76 2.36
N ASN A 348 9.52 0.66 1.71
CA ASN A 348 10.32 -0.56 1.72
C ASN A 348 11.71 -0.33 1.11
N ARG A 349 11.84 0.48 0.06
CA ARG A 349 13.16 0.88 -0.46
C ARG A 349 13.99 1.64 0.56
N VAL A 350 13.38 2.57 1.31
CA VAL A 350 14.08 3.31 2.39
C VAL A 350 14.50 2.37 3.54
N LEU A 351 13.68 1.37 3.88
CA LEU A 351 14.04 0.37 4.89
C LEU A 351 15.17 -0.56 4.43
N MET A 352 15.06 -1.05 3.19
CA MET A 352 16.05 -1.96 2.62
C MET A 352 17.40 -1.29 2.39
N SER A 353 17.42 -0.02 1.96
CA SER A 353 18.68 0.70 1.72
C SER A 353 19.55 0.82 2.98
N ARG A 354 18.93 0.87 4.16
CA ARG A 354 19.63 0.90 5.45
C ARG A 354 20.11 -0.47 5.92
N SER A 355 19.56 -1.53 5.35
CA SER A 355 19.99 -2.91 5.61
C SER A 355 21.16 -3.33 4.70
N ILE A 356 21.58 -2.45 3.78
CA ILE A 356 22.76 -2.67 2.93
C ILE A 356 24.01 -2.55 3.82
N PRO A 357 24.84 -3.59 3.92
CA PRO A 357 26.08 -3.54 4.69
C PRO A 357 26.98 -2.39 4.23
N ALA A 358 27.63 -1.69 5.16
CA ALA A 358 28.47 -0.53 4.84
C ALA A 358 29.60 -0.89 3.86
N GLU A 359 30.05 -2.14 3.85
CA GLU A 359 31.14 -2.66 3.02
C GLU A 359 30.80 -2.70 1.53
N VAL A 360 29.51 -2.60 1.15
CA VAL A 360 29.07 -2.63 -0.25
C VAL A 360 28.58 -1.27 -0.77
N LEU A 361 28.59 -0.23 0.07
CA LEU A 361 28.29 1.14 -0.36
C LEU A 361 29.55 1.75 -1.00
N PRO A 362 29.45 2.45 -2.15
CA PRO A 362 30.60 3.12 -2.75
C PRO A 362 31.18 4.17 -1.78
N GLN A 363 32.51 4.17 -1.63
CA GLN A 363 33.24 5.12 -0.76
C GLN A 363 33.44 6.48 -1.41
#